data_AF-A0A8H4V1K4-F1
#
_entry.id   AF-A0A8H4V1K4-F1
#
_cell.length_a   1.000
_cell.length_b   1.000
_cell.length_c   1.000
_cell.angle_alpha   90.00
_cell.angle_beta   90.00
_cell.angle_gamma   90.00
#
_symmetry.space_group_name_H-M   'P 1'
#
loop_
_entity.id
_entity.type
_entity.pdbx_description
1 polymer ?
#
loop_
_entity_poly.entity_id
_entity_poly.type
_entity_poly.pdbx_seq_one_letter_code
_entity_poly.pdbx_strand_id
1 'polypeptide(L)'
;MAQVDLKEQLTQLEAARNLVLSDAALYPQVLQGILPIIGANARLDLRRWGADFLAETFANTTLPSDRKEQLAGTVLPTLNEYLGNDAQDVGVIKSTVQTASSLYPFVFRHIIHHPNDTAMWDQITAIKHNILQRMDSAPHPVRVCCIKFVQKVVHTQTPGPIADPRRPKRNETSIAIVPRTHSLLSIPNLEAEASGLLDRLLTALQDNAE
;
A
#
# COMPACT_ATOMS: atom_id res chain seq x y z
N MET A 1 30.35 8.41 -16.42
CA MET A 1 28.99 8.34 -17.00
C MET A 1 28.36 9.70 -16.81
N ALA A 2 27.87 10.34 -17.88
CA ALA A 2 27.19 11.63 -17.74
C ALA A 2 25.94 11.41 -16.87
N GLN A 3 25.86 12.12 -15.75
CA GLN A 3 24.68 12.11 -14.90
C GLN A 3 23.53 12.69 -15.73
N VAL A 4 22.55 11.86 -16.08
CA VAL A 4 21.35 12.31 -16.81
C VAL A 4 20.75 13.49 -16.07
N ASP A 5 20.40 14.54 -16.81
CA ASP A 5 19.84 15.74 -16.20
C ASP A 5 18.51 15.42 -15.50
N LEU A 6 18.32 15.93 -14.29
CA LEU A 6 17.12 15.64 -13.49
C LEU A 6 15.85 16.08 -14.20
N LYS A 7 15.91 17.22 -14.88
CA LYS A 7 14.76 17.75 -15.62
C LYS A 7 14.37 16.80 -16.75
N GLU A 8 15.35 16.23 -17.43
CA GLU A 8 15.13 15.23 -18.47
C GLU A 8 14.51 13.96 -17.88
N GLN A 9 15.04 13.45 -16.75
CA GLN A 9 14.47 12.28 -16.06
C GLN A 9 13.02 12.51 -15.65
N LEU A 10 12.69 13.65 -15.04
CA LEU A 10 11.32 13.98 -14.65
C LEU A 10 10.39 14.10 -15.87
N THR A 11 10.89 14.64 -16.98
CA THR A 11 10.13 14.72 -18.24
C THR A 11 9.81 13.33 -18.79
N GLN A 12 10.78 12.40 -18.74
CA GLN A 12 10.59 11.02 -19.16
C GLN A 12 9.59 10.28 -18.25
N LEU A 13 9.67 10.51 -16.93
CA LEU A 13 8.74 9.94 -15.95
C LEU A 13 7.31 10.44 -16.20
N GLU A 14 7.11 11.73 -16.47
CA GLU A 14 5.79 12.26 -16.82
C GLU A 14 5.24 11.69 -18.13
N ALA A 15 6.10 11.52 -19.14
CA ALA A 15 5.68 10.85 -20.37
C ALA A 15 5.22 9.40 -20.10
N ALA A 16 5.93 8.67 -19.23
CA ALA A 16 5.56 7.31 -18.82
C ALA A 16 4.23 7.28 -18.04
N ARG A 17 4.00 8.26 -17.16
CA ARG A 17 2.71 8.41 -16.44
C ARG A 17 1.56 8.68 -17.41
N ASN A 18 1.73 9.59 -18.36
CA ASN A 18 0.68 9.89 -19.36
C ASN A 18 0.36 8.67 -20.24
N LEU A 19 1.35 7.83 -20.52
CA LEU A 19 1.17 6.60 -21.28
C LEU A 19 0.25 5.61 -20.55
N VAL A 20 0.47 5.35 -19.26
CA VAL A 20 -0.37 4.41 -18.48
C VAL A 20 -1.76 4.95 -18.17
N LEU A 21 -1.92 6.27 -18.10
CA LEU A 21 -3.22 6.91 -17.99
C LEU A 21 -4.04 6.79 -19.28
N SER A 22 -3.37 6.75 -20.42
CA SER A 22 -4.01 6.52 -21.72
C SER A 22 -4.35 5.04 -21.94
N ASP A 23 -3.49 4.14 -21.49
CA ASP A 23 -3.71 2.70 -21.57
C ASP A 23 -3.24 1.97 -20.29
N ALA A 24 -4.21 1.57 -19.47
CA ALA A 24 -3.96 0.86 -18.22
C ALA A 24 -3.33 -0.53 -18.41
N ALA A 25 -3.33 -1.10 -19.61
CA ALA A 25 -2.64 -2.36 -19.88
C ALA A 25 -1.11 -2.22 -19.76
N LEU A 26 -0.59 -0.99 -19.87
CA LEU A 26 0.85 -0.71 -19.87
C LEU A 26 1.45 -0.57 -18.46
N TYR A 27 0.62 -0.49 -17.41
CA TYR A 27 1.08 -0.34 -16.02
C TYR A 27 2.17 -1.35 -15.62
N PRO A 28 2.06 -2.66 -15.92
CA PRO A 28 3.09 -3.62 -15.52
C PRO A 28 4.47 -3.31 -16.11
N GLN A 29 4.53 -3.00 -17.41
CA GLN A 29 5.79 -2.71 -18.09
C GLN A 29 6.38 -1.39 -17.61
N VAL A 30 5.54 -0.36 -17.48
CA VAL A 30 5.98 0.97 -17.07
C VAL A 30 6.46 0.99 -15.61
N LEU A 31 5.74 0.32 -14.70
CA LEU A 31 6.18 0.19 -13.31
C LEU A 31 7.54 -0.50 -13.20
N GLN A 32 7.74 -1.61 -13.93
CA GLN A 32 9.03 -2.31 -13.95
C GLN A 32 10.18 -1.40 -14.42
N GLY A 33 9.94 -0.53 -15.40
CA GLY A 33 10.94 0.43 -15.87
C GLY A 33 11.20 1.60 -14.91
N ILE A 34 10.19 2.04 -14.16
CA ILE A 34 10.26 3.20 -13.26
C ILE A 34 10.90 2.85 -11.92
N LEU A 35 10.61 1.68 -11.34
CA LEU A 35 11.04 1.33 -9.98
C LEU A 35 12.55 1.53 -9.72
N PRO A 36 13.47 1.15 -10.63
CA PRO A 36 14.91 1.40 -10.45
C PRO A 36 15.28 2.89 -10.44
N ILE A 37 14.49 3.75 -11.10
CA ILE A 37 14.74 5.19 -11.22
C ILE A 37 14.33 5.93 -9.94
N ILE A 38 13.27 5.44 -9.28
CA ILE A 38 12.67 6.09 -8.10
C ILE A 38 13.10 5.46 -6.77
N GLY A 39 14.05 4.51 -6.75
CA GLY A 39 14.45 3.78 -5.54
C GLY A 39 14.87 4.68 -4.35
N ALA A 40 15.03 4.11 -3.16
CA ALA A 40 15.23 4.90 -1.94
C ALA A 40 16.49 5.79 -1.93
N ASN A 41 17.49 5.46 -2.75
CA ASN A 41 18.72 6.24 -2.93
C ASN A 41 18.66 7.26 -4.07
N ALA A 42 17.53 7.36 -4.78
CA ALA A 42 17.35 8.32 -5.85
C ALA A 42 17.30 9.78 -5.33
N ARG A 43 17.44 10.74 -6.24
CA ARG A 43 17.27 12.16 -5.93
C ARG A 43 15.88 12.41 -5.35
N LEU A 44 15.77 13.34 -4.40
CA LEU A 44 14.51 13.60 -3.68
C LEU A 44 13.33 13.83 -4.61
N ASP A 45 13.50 14.60 -5.68
CA ASP A 45 12.43 14.90 -6.63
C ASP A 45 11.92 13.66 -7.36
N LEU A 46 12.81 12.71 -7.69
CA LEU A 46 12.44 11.43 -8.30
C LEU A 46 11.68 10.54 -7.30
N ARG A 47 12.08 10.56 -6.02
CA ARG A 47 11.40 9.80 -4.97
C ARG A 47 10.01 10.37 -4.66
N ARG A 48 9.88 11.70 -4.61
CA ARG A 48 8.58 12.37 -4.46
C ARG A 48 7.65 12.02 -5.61
N TRP A 49 8.13 12.19 -6.85
CA TRP A 49 7.40 11.82 -8.05
C TRP A 49 6.99 10.34 -8.03
N GLY A 50 7.93 9.45 -7.72
CA GLY A 50 7.70 8.01 -7.67
C GLY A 50 6.67 7.61 -6.62
N ALA A 51 6.77 8.15 -5.41
CA ALA A 51 5.81 7.87 -4.35
C ALA A 51 4.39 8.36 -4.70
N ASP A 52 4.27 9.54 -5.32
CA ASP A 52 2.98 10.09 -5.78
C ASP A 52 2.40 9.25 -6.93
N PHE A 53 3.23 8.84 -7.89
CA PHE A 53 2.84 7.98 -9.01
C PHE A 53 2.34 6.61 -8.52
N LEU A 54 3.01 6.00 -7.54
CA LEU A 54 2.57 4.74 -6.93
C LEU A 54 1.23 4.91 -6.20
N ALA A 55 1.07 6.00 -5.43
CA ALA A 55 -0.18 6.29 -4.74
C ALA A 55 -1.35 6.45 -5.72
N GLU A 56 -1.14 7.18 -6.81
CA GLU A 56 -2.12 7.35 -7.89
C GLU A 56 -2.45 6.01 -8.57
N THR A 57 -1.43 5.22 -8.91
CA THR A 57 -1.58 3.94 -9.62
C THR A 57 -2.49 2.98 -8.86
N PHE A 58 -2.29 2.84 -7.54
CA PHE A 58 -3.09 1.90 -6.75
C PHE A 58 -4.41 2.47 -6.26
N ALA A 59 -4.58 3.80 -6.27
CA ALA A 59 -5.88 4.46 -6.09
C ALA A 59 -6.75 4.39 -7.35
N ASN A 60 -6.16 4.23 -8.54
CA ASN A 60 -6.86 4.24 -9.82
C ASN A 60 -7.92 3.13 -9.93
N THR A 61 -9.17 3.47 -10.25
CA THR A 61 -10.28 2.52 -10.42
C THR A 61 -10.32 1.86 -11.80
N THR A 62 -9.60 2.39 -12.80
CA THR A 62 -9.52 1.80 -14.14
C THR A 62 -8.58 0.61 -14.21
N LEU A 63 -7.59 0.53 -13.30
CA LEU A 63 -6.71 -0.63 -13.16
C LEU A 63 -7.45 -1.77 -12.44
N PRO A 64 -7.66 -2.94 -13.07
CA PRO A 64 -8.41 -4.03 -12.46
C PRO A 64 -7.76 -4.57 -11.18
N SER A 65 -8.58 -5.04 -10.24
CA SER A 65 -8.13 -5.60 -8.96
C SER A 65 -7.09 -6.71 -9.12
N ASP A 66 -7.31 -7.64 -10.05
CA ASP A 66 -6.37 -8.76 -10.30
C ASP A 66 -4.99 -8.25 -10.76
N ARG A 67 -4.96 -7.13 -11.50
CA ARG A 67 -3.70 -6.49 -11.89
C ARG A 67 -3.02 -5.80 -10.72
N LYS A 68 -3.78 -5.15 -9.83
CA LYS A 68 -3.23 -4.56 -8.60
C LYS A 68 -2.60 -5.62 -7.70
N GLU A 69 -3.28 -6.77 -7.57
CA GLU A 69 -2.78 -7.92 -6.81
C GLU A 69 -1.45 -8.44 -7.38
N GLN A 70 -1.36 -8.62 -8.70
CA GLN A 70 -0.12 -9.01 -9.38
C GLN A 70 1.02 -8.01 -9.19
N LEU A 71 0.72 -6.72 -9.25
CA LEU A 71 1.72 -5.65 -9.15
C LEU A 71 2.17 -5.37 -7.72
N ALA A 72 1.36 -5.75 -6.71
CA ALA A 72 1.66 -5.51 -5.31
C ALA A 72 3.07 -6.00 -4.94
N GLY A 73 3.42 -7.24 -5.32
CA GLY A 73 4.70 -7.85 -4.98
C GLY A 73 5.91 -7.12 -5.57
N THR A 74 5.74 -6.41 -6.67
CA THR A 74 6.82 -5.63 -7.30
C THR A 74 7.09 -4.31 -6.58
N VAL A 75 6.08 -3.76 -5.89
CA VAL A 75 6.13 -2.40 -5.32
C VAL A 75 6.43 -2.41 -3.83
N LEU A 76 6.01 -3.45 -3.10
CA LEU A 76 6.23 -3.58 -1.65
C LEU A 76 7.69 -3.40 -1.20
N PRO A 77 8.72 -3.89 -1.93
CA PRO A 77 10.11 -3.65 -1.56
C PRO A 77 10.45 -2.15 -1.53
N THR A 78 10.06 -1.39 -2.55
CA THR A 78 10.31 0.06 -2.62
C THR A 78 9.59 0.82 -1.50
N LEU A 79 8.35 0.42 -1.15
CA LEU A 79 7.64 1.04 -0.02
C LEU A 79 8.35 0.77 1.31
N ASN A 80 8.87 -0.45 1.51
CA ASN A 80 9.66 -0.79 2.70
C ASN A 80 10.94 0.06 2.79
N GLU A 81 11.67 0.21 1.69
CA GLU A 81 12.88 1.05 1.68
C GLU A 81 12.57 2.53 1.96
N TYR A 82 11.47 3.06 1.45
CA TYR A 82 11.03 4.42 1.77
C TYR A 82 10.69 4.60 3.24
N LEU A 83 9.95 3.65 3.83
CA LEU A 83 9.54 3.69 5.23
C LEU A 83 10.68 3.40 6.21
N GLY A 84 11.69 2.65 5.80
CA GLY A 84 12.88 2.32 6.59
C GLY A 84 13.92 3.44 6.67
N ASN A 85 13.75 4.53 5.93
CA ASN A 85 14.62 5.70 6.02
C ASN A 85 14.05 6.72 7.01
N ASP A 86 14.71 6.89 8.16
CA ASP A 86 14.25 7.81 9.22
C ASP A 86 14.33 9.28 8.82
N ALA A 87 15.27 9.64 7.94
CA ALA A 87 15.45 11.00 7.43
C ALA A 87 14.62 11.28 6.17
N GLN A 88 13.57 10.48 5.94
CA GLN A 88 12.78 10.57 4.73
C GLN A 88 11.89 11.82 4.68
N ASP A 89 11.68 12.32 3.47
CA ASP A 89 10.77 13.43 3.20
C ASP A 89 9.31 13.10 3.54
N VAL A 90 8.62 14.07 4.15
CA VAL A 90 7.22 13.94 4.58
C VAL A 90 6.29 13.60 3.43
N GLY A 91 6.53 14.18 2.24
CA GLY A 91 5.74 13.92 1.04
C GLY A 91 5.87 12.47 0.58
N VAL A 92 7.10 11.96 0.54
CA VAL A 92 7.39 10.56 0.19
C VAL A 92 6.70 9.59 1.17
N ILE A 93 6.84 9.81 2.48
CA ILE A 93 6.21 8.95 3.49
C ILE A 93 4.69 8.99 3.34
N LYS A 94 4.09 10.17 3.23
CA LYS A 94 2.64 10.33 3.07
C LYS A 94 2.12 9.49 1.90
N SER A 95 2.70 9.63 0.71
CA SER A 95 2.26 8.92 -0.50
C SER A 95 2.56 7.41 -0.43
N THR A 96 3.63 7.03 0.25
CA THR A 96 3.95 5.62 0.56
C THR A 96 2.87 4.97 1.42
N VAL A 97 2.41 5.66 2.48
CA VAL A 97 1.33 5.17 3.36
C VAL A 97 0.00 5.07 2.59
N GLN A 98 -0.30 6.02 1.70
CA GLN A 98 -1.48 5.94 0.83
C GLN A 98 -1.43 4.73 -0.12
N THR A 99 -0.26 4.44 -0.69
CA THR A 99 -0.03 3.26 -1.52
C THR A 99 -0.24 1.98 -0.72
N ALA A 100 0.38 1.87 0.47
CA ALA A 100 0.22 0.73 1.36
C ALA A 100 -1.25 0.51 1.78
N SER A 101 -1.99 1.60 2.01
CA SER A 101 -3.43 1.55 2.32
C SER A 101 -4.22 0.94 1.17
N SER A 102 -3.90 1.29 -0.07
CA SER A 102 -4.58 0.75 -1.24
C SER A 102 -4.22 -0.73 -1.46
N LEU A 103 -2.98 -1.12 -1.17
CA LEU A 103 -2.44 -2.46 -1.42
C LEU A 103 -2.83 -3.50 -0.37
N TYR A 104 -3.02 -3.11 0.89
CA TYR A 104 -3.24 -4.06 2.00
C TYR A 104 -4.32 -5.12 1.71
N PRO A 105 -5.53 -4.78 1.20
CA PRO A 105 -6.56 -5.78 0.91
C PRO A 105 -6.21 -6.72 -0.25
N PHE A 106 -5.40 -6.26 -1.21
CA PHE A 106 -4.96 -7.08 -2.34
C PHE A 106 -3.88 -8.07 -1.90
N VAL A 107 -2.90 -7.61 -1.11
CA VAL A 107 -1.89 -8.50 -0.53
C VAL A 107 -2.55 -9.53 0.37
N PHE A 108 -3.48 -9.11 1.24
CA PHE A 108 -4.21 -10.03 2.11
C PHE A 108 -4.97 -11.10 1.31
N ARG A 109 -5.66 -10.71 0.24
CA ARG A 109 -6.35 -11.64 -0.67
C ARG A 109 -5.39 -12.61 -1.36
N HIS A 110 -4.24 -12.11 -1.85
CA HIS A 110 -3.22 -12.95 -2.47
C HIS A 110 -2.73 -14.04 -1.50
N ILE A 111 -2.46 -13.68 -0.25
CA ILE A 111 -1.98 -14.63 0.77
C ILE A 111 -3.02 -15.71 1.08
N ILE A 112 -4.32 -15.37 1.11
CA ILE A 112 -5.40 -16.37 1.26
C ILE A 112 -5.31 -17.45 0.17
N HIS A 113 -5.01 -17.05 -1.06
CA HIS A 113 -4.91 -17.96 -2.21
C HIS A 113 -3.53 -18.61 -2.35
N HIS A 114 -2.48 -17.98 -1.83
CA HIS A 114 -1.08 -18.41 -1.92
C HIS A 114 -0.43 -18.46 -0.53
N PRO A 115 -0.84 -19.40 0.34
CA PRO A 115 -0.38 -19.48 1.73
C PRO A 115 1.10 -19.80 1.91
N ASN A 116 1.85 -20.04 0.83
CA ASN A 116 3.28 -20.29 0.85
C ASN A 116 4.11 -19.03 0.57
N ASP A 117 3.48 -17.92 0.16
CA ASP A 117 4.17 -16.66 -0.14
C ASP A 117 4.44 -15.86 1.14
N THR A 118 5.28 -16.44 2.01
CA THR A 118 5.62 -15.83 3.30
C THR A 118 6.34 -14.50 3.12
N ALA A 119 7.18 -14.40 2.07
CA ALA A 119 7.95 -13.20 1.78
C ALA A 119 7.08 -11.97 1.53
N MET A 120 6.00 -12.10 0.73
CA MET A 120 5.08 -11.00 0.51
C MET A 120 4.33 -10.61 1.80
N TRP A 121 3.92 -11.60 2.60
CA TRP A 121 3.25 -11.36 3.88
C TRP A 121 4.16 -10.64 4.90
N ASP A 122 5.42 -11.05 4.99
CA ASP A 122 6.42 -10.43 5.86
C ASP A 122 6.66 -8.97 5.46
N GLN A 123 6.75 -8.69 4.15
CA GLN A 123 6.92 -7.33 3.64
C GLN A 123 5.75 -6.40 4.02
N ILE A 124 4.50 -6.82 3.82
CA ILE A 124 3.34 -5.98 4.19
C ILE A 124 3.20 -5.85 5.70
N THR A 125 3.62 -6.86 6.46
CA THR A 125 3.63 -6.82 7.94
C THR A 125 4.68 -5.84 8.47
N ALA A 126 5.87 -5.80 7.87
CA ALA A 126 6.89 -4.80 8.19
C ALA A 126 6.41 -3.37 7.89
N ILE A 127 5.78 -3.16 6.73
CA ILE A 127 5.14 -1.88 6.36
C ILE A 127 4.09 -1.49 7.41
N LYS A 128 3.20 -2.42 7.78
CA LYS A 128 2.16 -2.20 8.80
C LYS A 128 2.79 -1.73 10.11
N HIS A 129 3.79 -2.43 10.64
CA HIS A 129 4.46 -2.04 11.88
C HIS A 129 5.08 -0.64 11.81
N ASN A 130 5.77 -0.32 10.71
CA ASN A 130 6.39 1.00 10.54
C ASN A 130 5.33 2.12 10.50
N ILE A 131 4.22 1.93 9.78
CA ILE A 131 3.11 2.89 9.71
C ILE A 131 2.47 3.09 11.10
N LEU A 132 2.28 2.00 11.85
CA LEU A 132 1.71 2.04 13.20
C LEU A 132 2.60 2.80 14.19
N GLN A 133 3.93 2.73 14.06
CA GLN A 133 4.84 3.52 14.90
C GLN A 133 4.77 5.03 14.61
N ARG A 134 4.43 5.39 13.37
CA ARG A 134 4.35 6.80 12.91
C ARG A 134 3.03 7.49 13.24
N MET A 135 1.99 6.74 13.58
CA MET A 135 0.63 7.26 13.76
C MET A 135 0.51 8.37 14.84
N ASP A 136 1.35 8.32 15.88
CA ASP A 136 1.26 9.26 17.00
C ASP A 136 2.27 10.43 16.88
N SER A 137 3.43 10.19 16.27
CA SER A 137 4.58 11.11 16.29
C SER A 137 4.88 11.80 14.96
N ALA A 138 4.32 11.31 13.84
CA ALA A 138 4.61 11.90 12.53
C ALA A 138 3.94 13.27 12.33
N PRO A 139 4.40 14.07 11.34
CA PRO A 139 3.70 15.29 10.95
C PRO A 139 2.24 15.02 10.52
N HIS A 140 1.37 16.00 10.73
CA HIS A 140 -0.08 15.87 10.52
C HIS A 140 -0.48 15.23 9.16
N PRO A 141 0.11 15.60 8.00
CA PRO A 141 -0.24 14.97 6.72
C PRO A 141 -0.01 13.46 6.68
N VAL A 142 1.04 12.98 7.36
CA VAL A 142 1.37 11.55 7.46
C VAL A 142 0.41 10.86 8.43
N ARG A 143 0.12 11.48 9.59
CA ARG A 143 -0.81 10.92 10.59
C ARG A 143 -2.20 10.63 10.00
N VAL A 144 -2.74 11.56 9.19
CA VAL A 144 -4.01 11.34 8.49
C VAL A 144 -3.95 10.11 7.57
N CYS A 145 -2.83 9.92 6.85
CA CYS A 145 -2.64 8.74 6.02
C CYS A 145 -2.48 7.46 6.86
N CYS A 146 -1.81 7.52 8.01
CA CYS A 146 -1.72 6.40 8.94
C CYS A 146 -3.12 6.00 9.43
N ILE A 147 -3.96 6.95 9.83
CA ILE A 147 -5.36 6.70 10.23
C ILE A 147 -6.11 5.97 9.10
N LYS A 148 -5.96 6.42 7.85
CA LYS A 148 -6.57 5.76 6.69
C LYS A 148 -6.06 4.32 6.49
N PHE A 149 -4.76 4.10 6.68
CA PHE A 149 -4.16 2.77 6.61
C PHE A 149 -4.74 1.85 7.68
N VAL A 150 -4.76 2.28 8.94
CA VAL A 150 -5.30 1.49 10.05
C VAL A 150 -6.79 1.19 9.82
N GLN A 151 -7.57 2.17 9.36
CA GLN A 151 -8.97 1.95 8.97
C GLN A 151 -9.10 0.83 7.95
N LYS A 152 -8.21 0.77 6.97
CA LYS A 152 -8.22 -0.27 5.94
C LYS A 152 -7.80 -1.64 6.48
N VAL A 153 -6.83 -1.69 7.38
CA VAL A 153 -6.42 -2.94 8.06
C VAL A 153 -7.59 -3.50 8.86
N VAL A 154 -8.22 -2.69 9.71
CA VAL A 154 -9.40 -3.07 10.50
C VAL A 154 -10.50 -3.60 9.59
N HIS A 155 -10.83 -2.87 8.51
CA HIS A 155 -11.85 -3.29 7.55
C HIS A 155 -11.55 -4.65 6.91
N THR A 156 -10.28 -4.91 6.56
CA THR A 156 -9.86 -6.15 5.91
C THR A 156 -9.82 -7.33 6.91
N GLN A 157 -9.48 -7.06 8.17
CA GLN A 157 -9.32 -8.08 9.21
C GLN A 157 -10.61 -8.33 10.03
N THR A 158 -11.69 -7.60 9.75
CA THR A 158 -13.01 -7.80 10.35
C THR A 158 -13.91 -8.58 9.39
N PRO A 159 -14.84 -9.43 9.86
CA PRO A 159 -15.81 -10.07 8.98
C PRO A 159 -16.61 -9.04 8.19
N GLY A 160 -16.52 -9.10 6.86
CA GLY A 160 -17.31 -8.26 5.97
C GLY A 160 -18.76 -8.73 5.85
N PRO A 161 -19.61 -7.96 5.15
CA PRO A 161 -20.96 -8.41 4.80
C PRO A 161 -20.89 -9.71 3.99
N ILE A 162 -21.95 -10.52 4.08
CA ILE A 162 -22.04 -11.80 3.37
C ILE A 162 -21.79 -11.57 1.88
N ALA A 163 -20.71 -12.17 1.38
CA ALA A 163 -20.29 -12.08 -0.01
C ALA A 163 -21.41 -12.62 -0.94
N ASP A 164 -21.80 -11.85 -1.96
CA ASP A 164 -22.77 -12.32 -2.96
C ASP A 164 -22.03 -13.22 -3.97
N PRO A 165 -22.32 -14.54 -4.01
CA PRO A 165 -21.64 -15.45 -4.93
C PRO A 165 -21.88 -15.11 -6.39
N ARG A 166 -22.95 -14.36 -6.70
CA ARG A 166 -23.31 -13.95 -8.05
C ARG A 166 -22.53 -12.73 -8.52
N ARG A 167 -21.89 -12.01 -7.59
CA ARG A 167 -21.14 -10.77 -7.86
C ARG A 167 -19.75 -10.80 -7.21
N PRO A 168 -18.91 -11.80 -7.53
CA PRO A 168 -17.59 -11.97 -6.89
C PRO A 168 -16.70 -10.73 -7.05
N LYS A 169 -16.81 -10.01 -8.17
CA LYS A 169 -16.05 -8.79 -8.45
C LYS A 169 -16.42 -7.60 -7.55
N ARG A 170 -17.57 -7.63 -6.87
CA ARG A 170 -18.00 -6.59 -5.91
C ARG A 170 -17.74 -6.97 -4.47
N ASN A 171 -17.34 -8.22 -4.20
CA ASN A 171 -17.07 -8.67 -2.85
C ASN A 171 -15.75 -8.10 -2.38
N GLU A 172 -15.79 -7.32 -1.30
CA GLU A 172 -14.60 -6.76 -0.68
C GLU A 172 -13.79 -7.86 0.02
N THR A 173 -12.46 -7.73 0.03
CA THR A 173 -11.60 -8.63 0.79
C THR A 173 -11.85 -8.42 2.28
N SER A 174 -12.13 -9.50 3.00
CA SER A 174 -12.27 -9.51 4.45
C SER A 174 -11.78 -10.83 5.05
N ILE A 175 -11.66 -10.91 6.38
CA ILE A 175 -11.29 -12.14 7.08
C ILE A 175 -12.31 -13.27 6.87
N ALA A 176 -13.55 -12.96 6.48
CA ALA A 176 -14.62 -13.94 6.27
C ALA A 176 -14.31 -14.97 5.17
N ILE A 177 -13.38 -14.66 4.26
CA ILE A 177 -12.94 -15.57 3.19
C ILE A 177 -11.67 -16.36 3.55
N VAL A 178 -11.10 -16.16 4.75
CA VAL A 178 -9.90 -16.89 5.22
C VAL A 178 -10.28 -18.30 5.67
N PRO A 179 -9.67 -19.37 5.12
CA PRO A 179 -9.87 -20.73 5.62
C PRO A 179 -9.40 -20.89 7.06
N ARG A 180 -10.14 -21.63 7.89
CA ARG A 180 -9.76 -21.90 9.29
C ARG A 180 -8.42 -22.63 9.44
N THR A 181 -8.01 -23.36 8.41
CA THR A 181 -6.75 -24.13 8.35
C THR A 181 -5.62 -23.38 7.66
N HIS A 182 -5.74 -22.06 7.46
CA HIS A 182 -4.72 -21.28 6.78
C HIS A 182 -3.40 -21.28 7.59
N SER A 183 -2.27 -21.56 6.93
CA SER A 183 -0.97 -21.72 7.58
C SER A 183 -0.35 -20.42 8.11
N LEU A 184 -0.53 -19.31 7.38
CA LEU A 184 -0.01 -17.99 7.77
C LEU A 184 -1.02 -17.10 8.53
N LEU A 185 -2.26 -17.02 8.04
CA LEU A 185 -3.29 -16.12 8.56
C LEU A 185 -4.06 -16.78 9.72
N SER A 186 -3.63 -16.52 10.95
CA SER A 186 -4.36 -16.93 12.15
C SER A 186 -5.56 -16.00 12.41
N ILE A 187 -6.78 -16.52 12.24
CA ILE A 187 -8.02 -15.75 12.42
C ILE A 187 -8.09 -15.09 13.81
N PRO A 188 -7.88 -15.81 14.93
CA PRO A 188 -7.95 -15.19 16.26
C PRO A 188 -6.96 -14.03 16.45
N ASN A 189 -5.75 -14.16 15.89
CA ASN A 189 -4.73 -13.11 16.00
C ASN A 189 -5.11 -11.88 15.17
N LEU A 190 -5.66 -12.08 13.98
CA LEU A 190 -6.10 -10.99 13.10
C LEU A 190 -7.31 -10.25 13.69
N GLU A 191 -8.26 -10.95 14.29
CA GLU A 191 -9.42 -10.32 14.95
C GLU A 191 -8.99 -9.52 16.20
N ALA A 192 -8.06 -10.08 16.99
CA ALA A 192 -7.50 -9.36 18.14
C ALA A 192 -6.71 -8.12 17.71
N GLU A 193 -5.90 -8.22 16.65
CA GLU A 193 -5.19 -7.08 16.07
C GLU A 193 -6.17 -6.02 15.57
N ALA A 194 -7.19 -6.41 14.80
CA ALA A 194 -8.21 -5.48 14.29
C ALA A 194 -8.94 -4.75 15.42
N SER A 195 -9.27 -5.45 16.51
CA SER A 195 -9.93 -4.87 17.68
C SER A 195 -9.05 -3.82 18.35
N GLY A 196 -7.78 -4.14 18.62
CA GLY A 196 -6.85 -3.18 19.23
C GLY A 196 -6.54 -1.98 18.33
N LEU A 197 -6.49 -2.19 17.01
CA LEU A 197 -6.34 -1.11 16.03
C LEU A 197 -7.58 -0.22 15.93
N LEU A 198 -8.77 -0.79 16.07
CA LEU A 198 -10.02 -0.03 16.12
C LEU A 198 -10.08 0.85 17.37
N ASP A 199 -9.74 0.31 18.54
CA ASP A 199 -9.68 1.09 19.78
C ASP A 199 -8.71 2.26 19.64
N ARG A 200 -7.51 2.01 19.11
CA ARG A 200 -6.51 3.06 18.85
C ARG A 200 -7.01 4.14 17.89
N LEU A 201 -7.76 3.76 16.85
CA LEU A 201 -8.39 4.72 15.94
C LEU A 201 -9.42 5.59 16.64
N LEU A 202 -10.27 4.99 17.48
CA LEU A 202 -11.31 5.71 18.22
C LEU A 202 -10.70 6.70 19.20
N THR A 203 -9.66 6.30 19.95
CA THR A 203 -8.90 7.19 20.83
C THR A 203 -8.30 8.36 20.04
N ALA A 204 -7.62 8.07 18.92
CA ALA A 204 -7.03 9.12 18.11
C ALA A 204 -8.06 10.11 17.54
N LEU A 205 -9.30 9.68 17.29
CA LEU A 205 -10.37 10.58 16.83
C LEU A 205 -10.98 11.40 17.97
N GLN A 206 -11.03 10.85 19.19
CA GLN A 206 -11.52 11.54 20.38
C GLN A 206 -10.54 12.61 20.86
N ASP A 207 -9.24 12.30 20.92
CA ASP A 207 -8.20 13.22 21.39
C ASP A 207 -8.04 14.47 20.50
N ASN A 208 -8.50 14.42 19.24
CA ASN A 208 -8.47 15.56 18.31
C ASN A 208 -9.77 16.40 18.33
N ALA A 209 -10.73 16.08 19.20
CA ALA A 209 -12.01 16.80 19.32
C ALA A 209 -11.99 17.92 20.37
N GLU A 210 -10.90 18.06 21.13
CA GLU A 210 -10.62 19.16 22.08
C GLU A 210 -9.64 20.18 21.48
#